data_AF-A0A7G8EKU3-F1
#
_entry.id   AF-A0A7G8EKU3-F1
#
_cell.length_a   1.000
_cell.length_b   1.000
_cell.length_c   1.000
_cell.angle_alpha   90.00
_cell.angle_beta   90.00
_cell.angle_gamma   90.00
#
_symmetry.space_group_name_H-M   'P 1'
#
loop_
_entity.id
_entity.type
_entity.pdbx_description
1 polymer ?
#
loop_
_entity_poly.entity_id
_entity_poly.type
_entity_poly.pdbx_seq_one_letter_code
_entity_poly.pdbx_strand_id
1 'polypeptide(L)' 'MHATASSALFGFVDDVELYADPDAGLLQARSVSRLGDSDLGVNAKRLALLQAALTPGPGA' A
#
# COMPACT_ATOMS: atom_id res chain seq x y z
N MET A 1 0.59 11.07 -2.98
CA MET A 1 0.15 11.07 -1.57
C MET A 1 1.07 10.15 -0.78
N HIS A 2 1.45 10.56 0.44
CA HIS A 2 2.24 9.74 1.36
C HIS A 2 1.43 9.49 2.64
N ALA A 3 1.51 8.28 3.17
CA ALA A 3 0.89 7.88 4.42
C ALA A 3 1.80 6.87 5.15
N THR A 4 1.62 6.74 6.46
CA THR A 4 2.34 5.77 7.28
C THR A 4 1.41 4.71 7.82
N ALA A 5 1.86 3.45 7.88
CA ALA A 5 1.14 2.35 8.49
C ALA A 5 1.98 1.71 9.60
N SER A 6 1.36 1.36 10.73
CA SER A 6 2.04 0.68 11.83
C SER A 6 1.58 -0.76 11.99
N SER A 7 2.55 -1.64 12.27
CA SER A 7 2.29 -3.05 12.59
C SER A 7 1.82 -3.19 14.04
N ALA A 8 0.64 -3.79 14.26
CA ALA A 8 0.03 -3.87 15.59
C ALA A 8 0.84 -4.71 16.60
N LEU A 9 1.52 -5.76 16.14
CA LEU A 9 2.25 -6.69 17.03
C LEU A 9 3.68 -6.25 17.34
N PHE A 10 4.38 -5.69 16.36
CA PHE A 10 5.81 -5.38 16.46
C PHE A 10 6.13 -3.87 16.42
N GLY A 11 5.13 -3.01 16.19
CA GLY A 11 5.31 -1.56 16.17
C GLY A 11 6.09 -1.01 14.99
N PHE A 12 6.43 -1.84 13.99
CA PHE A 12 7.12 -1.37 12.78
C PHE A 12 6.29 -0.34 12.03
N VAL A 13 6.96 0.73 11.58
CA VAL A 13 6.36 1.77 10.76
C VAL A 13 6.80 1.56 9.32
N ASP A 14 5.81 1.46 8.44
CA ASP A 14 5.97 1.38 7.00
C ASP A 14 5.49 2.69 6.35
N ASP A 15 6.12 3.06 5.25
CA ASP A 15 5.69 4.13 4.37
C ASP A 15 4.83 3.55 3.23
N VAL A 16 3.72 4.21 2.94
CA VAL A 16 2.79 3.89 1.86
C VAL A 16 2.67 5.12 0.96
N GLU A 17 2.97 4.93 -0.31
CA GLU A 17 2.95 5.99 -1.31
C GLU A 17 1.98 5.65 -2.43
N LEU A 18 1.19 6.64 -2.82
CA LEU A 18 0.29 6.58 -3.96
C LEU A 18 0.66 7.66 -4.96
N TYR A 19 0.79 7.27 -6.22
CA TYR A 19 1.05 8.17 -7.33
C TYR A 19 0.01 7.95 -8.42
N ALA A 20 -0.74 9.00 -8.75
CA ALA A 20 -1.67 8.97 -9.86
C ALA A 20 -0.91 9.33 -11.14
N ASP A 21 -0.99 8.46 -12.14
CA ASP A 21 -0.53 8.69 -13.50
C ASP A 21 -1.78 8.91 -14.37
N PRO A 22 -2.26 10.17 -14.49
CA PRO A 22 -3.48 10.47 -15.23
C PRO A 22 -3.33 10.22 -16.73
N ASP A 23 -2.12 10.31 -17.28
CA ASP A 23 -1.85 10.11 -18.70
C ASP A 23 -1.99 8.62 -19.07
N ALA A 24 -1.55 7.73 -18.19
CA ALA A 24 -1.73 6.29 -18.35
C ALA A 24 -3.08 5.77 -17.81
N GLY A 25 -3.83 6.60 -17.08
CA GLY A 25 -5.04 6.18 -16.37
C GLY A 25 -4.76 5.15 -15.27
N LEU A 26 -3.57 5.21 -14.65
CA LEU A 26 -3.12 4.25 -13.66
C LEU A 26 -2.92 4.90 -12.29
N LEU A 27 -3.17 4.12 -11.23
CA LEU A 27 -2.73 4.46 -9.89
C LEU A 27 -1.61 3.51 -9.49
N GLN A 28 -0.44 4.07 -9.23
CA GLN A 28 0.72 3.33 -8.75
C GLN A 28 0.75 3.38 -7.23
N ALA A 29 1.11 2.26 -6.61
CA ALA A 29 1.19 2.12 -5.16
C ALA A 29 2.50 1.45 -4.75
N ARG A 30 3.11 1.95 -3.67
CA ARG A 30 4.31 1.40 -3.05
C ARG A 30 4.11 1.29 -1.54
N SER A 31 4.59 0.20 -0.95
CA SER A 31 4.64 0.00 0.50
C SER A 31 6.04 -0.48 0.88
N VAL A 32 6.71 0.19 1.80
CA VAL A 32 8.09 -0.11 2.19
C VAL A 32 8.29 0.07 3.69
N SER A 33 8.95 -0.88 4.33
CA SER A 33 9.29 -0.80 5.76
C SER A 33 10.49 0.11 5.99
N ARG A 34 10.45 0.92 7.06
CA ARG A 34 11.57 1.82 7.43
C ARG A 34 12.78 1.09 8.00
N LEU A 35 12.54 -0.06 8.63
CA LEU A 35 13.55 -0.89 9.26
C LEU A 35 13.13 -2.36 9.19
N GLY A 36 14.12 -3.26 9.10
CA GLY A 36 13.94 -4.70 9.05
C GLY A 36 14.12 -5.26 7.63
N ASP A 37 14.62 -6.49 7.54
CA ASP A 37 14.90 -7.15 6.25
C ASP A 37 13.71 -7.98 5.74
N SER A 38 12.73 -8.27 6.60
CA SER A 38 11.55 -9.06 6.26
C SER A 38 10.32 -8.59 7.03
N ASP A 39 9.21 -8.42 6.30
CA ASP A 39 7.92 -7.97 6.82
C ASP A 39 6.88 -9.10 6.84
N LEU A 40 7.29 -10.35 6.59
CA LEU A 40 6.43 -11.52 6.46
C LEU A 40 5.27 -11.34 5.44
N GLY A 41 5.48 -10.52 4.41
CA GLY A 41 4.48 -10.22 3.38
C GLY A 41 3.43 -9.19 3.78
N VAL A 42 3.62 -8.47 4.90
CA VAL A 42 2.69 -7.42 5.36
C VAL A 42 2.53 -6.31 4.32
N ASN A 43 3.62 -5.83 3.70
CA ASN A 43 3.54 -4.80 2.66
C ASN A 43 2.78 -5.29 1.43
N ALA A 44 3.03 -6.53 0.99
CA ALA A 44 2.32 -7.12 -0.14
C ALA A 44 0.81 -7.25 0.13
N LYS A 45 0.45 -7.74 1.32
CA LYS A 45 -0.96 -7.83 1.75
C LYS A 45 -1.62 -6.45 1.78
N ARG A 46 -0.90 -5.42 2.22
CA ARG A 46 -1.40 -4.03 2.25
C ARG A 46 -1.70 -3.51 0.85
N LEU A 47 -0.79 -3.72 -0.10
CA LEU A 47 -1.02 -3.32 -1.50
C LEU A 47 -2.22 -4.05 -2.11
N ALA A 48 -2.40 -5.34 -1.82
CA ALA A 48 -3.57 -6.09 -2.30
C ALA A 48 -4.90 -5.53 -1.74
N LEU A 49 -4.93 -5.14 -0.46
CA LEU A 49 -6.11 -4.52 0.16
C LEU A 49 -6.40 -3.14 -0.43
N LEU A 50 -5.37 -2.33 -0.67
CA LEU A 50 -5.51 -1.03 -1.33
C LEU A 50 -6.06 -1.20 -2.75
N GLN A 51 -5.54 -2.15 -3.52
CA GLN A 51 -6.06 -2.45 -4.84
C GLN A 51 -7.54 -2.84 -4.78
N ALA A 52 -7.92 -3.74 -3.87
CA ALA A 52 -9.31 -4.17 -3.72
C ALA A 52 -10.25 -3.03 -3.32
N ALA A 53 -9.79 -2.11 -2.45
CA ALA A 53 -10.59 -0.97 -2.00
C ALA A 53 -10.77 0.11 -3.08
N LEU A 54 -9.82 0.21 -4.01
CA LEU A 54 -9.80 1.23 -5.08
C LEU A 54 -10.32 0.71 -6.41
N THR A 55 -10.49 -0.61 -6.55
CA THR A 55 -11.14 -1.19 -7.72
C THR A 55 -12.65 -1.17 -7.47
N PRO A 56 -13.43 -0.34 -8.19
CA PRO A 56 -14.87 -0.44 -8.11
C PRO A 56 -15.31 -1.86 -8.49
N GLY A 57 -16.21 -2.44 -7.68
CA GLY A 57 -16.86 -3.70 -8.04
C GLY A 57 -17.61 -3.55 -9.37
N PRO A 58 -17.91 -4.64 -10.09
CA PRO A 58 -18.69 -4.57 -11.31
C PRO A 58 -20.08 -4.00 -10.97
N GLY A 59 -20.31 -2.72 -11.28
CA GLY A 59 -21.59 -2.04 -11.03
C GLY A 59 -21.53 -0.66 -10.35
N ALA A 60 -20.35 -0.09 -10.07
CA ALA A 60 -20.21 1.32 -9.69
C ALA A 60 -19.94 2.21 -10.90
#